data_AF-A0A0G1DN94-F1
#
_entry.id   AF-A0A0G1DN94-F1
#
_cell.length_a   1.000
_cell.length_b   1.000
_cell.length_c   1.000
_cell.angle_alpha   90.00
_cell.angle_beta   90.00
_cell.angle_gamma   90.00
#
_symmetry.space_group_name_H-M   'P 1'
#
loop_
_entity.id
_entity.type
_entity.pdbx_description
1 polymer ?
#
loop_
_entity_poly.entity_id
_entity_poly.type
_entity_poly.pdbx_seq_one_letter_code
_entity_poly.pdbx_strand_id
1 'polypeptide(L)'
;MGRKSQAHDERDTQFQGLKLLKDCPLCQTTFQTTDIRIVDTYDNVHLLHLTCGECAHAILSLFAVSQMGMTSVGMATDLSALDAERVLDTEPIHEDEILSFHTLLSRESLYKKPIEHLFVIQE
;
A
#
# COMPACT_ATOMS: atom_id res chain seq x y z
N MET A 1 -38.64 27.70 2.62
CA MET A 1 -37.96 27.23 1.39
C MET A 1 -36.47 27.19 1.66
N GLY A 2 -35.92 25.97 1.70
CA GLY A 2 -34.59 25.70 2.22
C GLY A 2 -33.46 25.90 1.22
N ARG A 3 -32.27 26.15 1.77
CA ARG A 3 -30.98 25.78 1.17
C ARG A 3 -30.16 25.14 2.29
N LYS A 4 -30.20 23.81 2.38
CA LYS A 4 -29.28 23.04 3.22
C LYS A 4 -28.12 22.56 2.34
N SER A 5 -26.90 22.81 2.86
CA SER A 5 -25.72 21.93 2.84
C SER A 5 -25.30 21.28 1.51
N GLN A 6 -24.23 21.79 0.91
CA GLN A 6 -23.49 21.12 -0.18
C GLN A 6 -22.00 20.87 0.12
N ALA A 7 -21.49 21.18 1.32
CA ALA A 7 -20.06 21.03 1.64
C ALA A 7 -19.72 19.84 2.56
N HIS A 8 -20.70 18.98 2.90
CA HIS A 8 -20.52 17.88 3.86
C HIS A 8 -20.69 16.48 3.22
N ASP A 9 -20.95 16.40 1.91
CA ASP A 9 -21.39 15.16 1.23
C ASP A 9 -20.25 14.42 0.50
N GLU A 10 -19.31 15.14 -0.13
CA GLU A 10 -18.24 14.53 -0.95
C GLU A 10 -17.19 13.76 -0.14
N ARG A 11 -16.87 14.23 1.07
CA ARG A 11 -15.94 13.54 1.97
C ARG A 11 -16.52 12.21 2.45
N ASP A 12 -17.81 12.15 2.76
CA ASP A 12 -18.44 10.94 3.29
C ASP A 12 -18.44 9.79 2.27
N THR A 13 -18.56 10.07 0.98
CA THR A 13 -18.39 9.07 -0.09
C THR A 13 -16.96 8.54 -0.22
N GLN A 14 -15.95 9.39 0.02
CA GLN A 14 -14.53 9.01 -0.07
C GLN A 14 -14.13 7.99 1.01
N PHE A 15 -14.82 8.00 2.16
CA PHE A 15 -14.57 7.09 3.28
C PHE A 15 -15.54 5.90 3.38
N GLN A 16 -16.56 5.79 2.51
CA GLN A 16 -17.47 4.63 2.56
C GLN A 16 -16.76 3.31 2.24
N GLY A 17 -15.73 3.34 1.38
CA GLY A 17 -14.93 2.16 1.07
C GLY A 17 -14.02 1.69 2.19
N LEU A 18 -13.66 2.59 3.10
CA LEU A 18 -12.86 2.28 4.28
C LEU A 18 -13.62 1.44 5.31
N LYS A 19 -14.95 1.35 5.23
CA LYS A 19 -15.73 0.44 6.10
C LYS A 19 -15.42 -1.04 5.85
N LEU A 20 -14.87 -1.41 4.68
CA LEU A 20 -14.42 -2.78 4.40
C LEU A 20 -13.08 -3.12 5.05
N LEU A 21 -12.23 -2.10 5.26
CA LEU A 21 -10.91 -2.22 5.91
C LEU A 21 -11.02 -1.76 7.36
N LYS A 22 -12.07 -2.20 8.05
CA LYS A 22 -12.35 -1.73 9.41
C LYS A 22 -11.32 -2.27 10.41
N ASP A 23 -10.93 -3.53 10.26
CA ASP A 23 -10.11 -4.23 11.25
C ASP A 23 -8.80 -4.73 10.62
N CYS A 24 -7.72 -4.65 11.39
CA CYS A 24 -6.41 -5.17 11.00
C CYS A 24 -6.50 -6.69 10.79
N PRO A 25 -6.07 -7.24 9.64
CA PRO A 25 -6.14 -8.67 9.37
C PRO A 25 -5.19 -9.49 10.25
N LEU A 26 -4.23 -8.86 10.93
CA LEU A 26 -3.29 -9.56 11.81
C LEU A 26 -3.72 -9.57 13.28
N CYS A 27 -4.09 -8.41 13.84
CA CYS A 27 -4.41 -8.30 15.27
C CYS A 27 -5.88 -7.97 15.54
N GLN A 28 -6.71 -7.80 14.50
CA GLN A 28 -8.14 -7.47 14.58
C GLN A 28 -8.45 -6.12 15.25
N THR A 29 -7.44 -5.30 15.54
CA THR A 29 -7.64 -3.93 16.01
C THR A 29 -8.32 -3.12 14.92
N THR A 30 -9.37 -2.39 15.29
CA THR A 30 -10.06 -1.47 14.37
C THR A 30 -9.15 -0.31 14.00
N PHE A 31 -8.95 -0.08 12.71
CA PHE A 31 -8.19 1.07 12.20
C PHE A 31 -8.90 2.39 12.55
N GLN A 32 -8.11 3.38 12.97
CA GLN A 32 -8.58 4.75 13.12
C GLN A 32 -8.45 5.49 11.78
N THR A 33 -9.23 6.57 11.62
CA THR A 33 -9.13 7.42 10.41
C THR A 33 -7.75 8.05 10.24
N THR A 34 -7.02 8.25 11.34
CA THR A 34 -5.63 8.72 11.36
C THR A 34 -4.62 7.70 10.82
N ASP A 35 -5.00 6.43 10.78
CA ASP A 35 -4.14 5.32 10.36
C ASP A 35 -4.13 5.14 8.84
N ILE A 36 -4.92 5.95 8.12
CA ILE A 36 -5.18 5.84 6.69
C ILE A 36 -4.57 7.02 5.95
N ARG A 37 -3.79 6.71 4.93
CA ARG A 37 -3.19 7.68 4.02
C ARG A 37 -3.60 7.36 2.58
N ILE A 38 -4.16 8.34 1.88
CA ILE A 38 -4.41 8.21 0.44
C ILE A 38 -3.07 8.45 -0.26
N VAL A 39 -2.57 7.43 -0.95
CA VAL A 39 -1.30 7.45 -1.67
C VAL A 39 -1.51 7.99 -3.08
N ASP A 40 -2.59 7.57 -3.74
CA ASP A 40 -2.93 8.04 -5.08
C ASP A 40 -4.44 7.94 -5.34
N THR A 41 -4.94 8.66 -6.33
CA THR A 41 -6.32 8.62 -6.80
C THR A 41 -6.37 8.79 -8.31
N TYR A 42 -6.96 7.81 -8.99
CA TYR A 42 -7.20 7.83 -10.42
C TYR A 42 -8.67 7.52 -10.72
N ASP A 43 -9.41 8.51 -11.20
CA ASP A 43 -10.85 8.43 -11.44
C ASP A 43 -11.60 7.97 -10.17
N ASN A 44 -12.28 6.81 -10.20
CA ASN A 44 -13.00 6.24 -9.06
C ASN A 44 -12.20 5.16 -8.31
N VAL A 45 -10.89 5.12 -8.56
CA VAL A 45 -9.94 4.19 -7.96
C VAL A 45 -9.03 4.95 -7.01
N HIS A 46 -8.87 4.43 -5.81
CA HIS A 46 -8.09 5.05 -4.76
C HIS A 46 -7.11 4.03 -4.18
N LEU A 47 -5.86 4.45 -4.02
CA LEU A 47 -4.81 3.67 -3.39
C LEU A 47 -4.56 4.20 -1.98
N LEU A 48 -4.63 3.33 -1.00
CA LEU A 48 -4.46 3.63 0.40
C LEU A 48 -3.27 2.90 0.98
N HIS A 49 -2.59 3.56 1.89
CA HIS A 49 -1.70 2.95 2.84
C HIS A 49 -2.34 3.03 4.23
N LEU A 50 -2.38 1.89 4.93
CA LEU A 50 -2.90 1.80 6.29
C LEU A 50 -1.80 1.25 7.19
N THR A 51 -1.58 1.87 8.35
CA THR A 51 -0.65 1.34 9.37
C THR A 51 -1.38 1.11 10.67
N CYS A 52 -1.43 -0.13 11.16
CA CYS A 52 -2.11 -0.43 12.41
C CYS A 52 -1.38 0.20 13.60
N GLY A 53 -2.06 1.05 14.38
CA GLY A 53 -1.48 1.66 15.58
C GLY A 53 -1.11 0.67 16.70
N GLU A 54 -1.66 -0.56 16.68
CA GLU A 54 -1.41 -1.57 17.71
C GLU A 54 -0.23 -2.49 17.37
N CYS A 55 -0.22 -3.08 16.17
CA CYS A 55 0.79 -4.07 15.76
C CYS A 55 1.79 -3.57 14.72
N ALA A 56 1.68 -2.30 14.30
CA ALA A 56 2.50 -1.65 13.27
C ALA A 56 2.47 -2.30 11.87
N HIS A 57 1.65 -3.32 11.65
CA HIS A 57 1.54 -3.95 10.34
C HIS A 57 0.87 -3.00 9.34
N ALA A 58 1.42 -2.94 8.13
CA ALA A 58 0.94 -2.06 7.09
C ALA A 58 0.24 -2.82 5.95
N ILE A 59 -0.72 -2.14 5.33
CA ILE A 59 -1.49 -2.65 4.20
C ILE A 59 -1.49 -1.59 3.12
N LEU A 60 -1.19 -2.00 1.90
CA LEU A 60 -1.48 -1.20 0.72
C LEU A 60 -2.78 -1.73 0.10
N SER A 61 -3.80 -0.89 -0.02
CA SER A 61 -5.12 -1.28 -0.50
C SER A 61 -5.60 -0.39 -1.63
N LEU A 62 -5.99 -1.00 -2.74
CA LEU A 62 -6.68 -0.37 -3.85
C LEU A 62 -8.19 -0.59 -3.67
N PHE A 63 -8.99 0.47 -3.78
CA PHE A 63 -10.45 0.35 -3.82
C PHE A 63 -11.02 1.09 -5.02
N ALA A 64 -12.00 0.48 -5.68
CA ALA A 64 -12.69 1.05 -6.82
C ALA A 64 -14.19 1.11 -6.53
N VAL A 65 -14.80 2.27 -6.74
CA VAL A 65 -16.23 2.49 -6.55
C VAL A 65 -16.91 2.65 -7.90
N SER A 66 -17.97 1.89 -8.15
CA SER A 66 -18.76 1.96 -9.37
C SER A 66 -20.25 1.92 -9.07
N GLN A 67 -21.08 2.18 -10.08
CA GLN A 67 -22.54 2.05 -9.95
C GLN A 67 -22.99 0.61 -9.64
N MET A 68 -22.19 -0.39 -9.99
CA MET A 68 -22.48 -1.80 -9.72
C MET A 68 -22.05 -2.25 -8.31
N GLY A 69 -21.35 -1.38 -7.58
CA GLY A 69 -20.81 -1.67 -6.26
C GLY A 69 -19.34 -1.33 -6.16
N MET A 70 -18.73 -1.82 -5.09
CA MET A 70 -17.37 -1.50 -4.70
C MET A 70 -16.51 -2.76 -4.66
N THR A 71 -15.29 -2.65 -5.17
CA THR A 71 -14.29 -3.71 -5.12
C THR A 71 -13.04 -3.21 -4.40
N SER A 72 -12.33 -4.11 -3.72
CA SER A 72 -11.09 -3.80 -3.04
C SER A 72 -10.10 -4.96 -3.20
N VAL A 73 -8.83 -4.62 -3.38
CA VAL A 73 -7.70 -5.56 -3.32
C VAL A 73 -6.64 -4.93 -2.43
N GLY A 74 -6.17 -5.67 -1.44
CA GLY A 74 -5.10 -5.20 -0.56
C GLY A 74 -4.02 -6.24 -0.39
N MET A 75 -2.81 -5.77 -0.09
CA MET A 75 -1.68 -6.61 0.25
C MET A 75 -1.02 -6.12 1.54
N ALA A 76 -0.57 -7.07 2.36
CA ALA A 76 0.35 -6.77 3.45
C ALA A 76 1.64 -6.20 2.87
N THR A 77 2.19 -5.19 3.52
CA THR A 77 3.40 -4.50 3.05
C THR A 77 4.25 -4.06 4.24
N ASP A 78 5.54 -3.95 4.01
CA ASP A 78 6.51 -3.35 4.91
C ASP A 78 6.79 -1.87 4.56
N LEU A 79 6.23 -1.36 3.46
CA LEU A 79 6.37 0.04 3.07
C LEU A 79 5.81 0.94 4.17
N SER A 80 6.51 2.05 4.46
CA SER A 80 5.88 3.17 5.14
C SER A 80 4.97 3.93 4.16
N ALA A 81 4.08 4.80 4.66
CA ALA A 81 3.26 5.62 3.77
C ALA A 81 4.10 6.49 2.83
N LEU A 82 5.24 7.01 3.32
CA LEU A 82 6.18 7.77 2.50
C LEU A 82 6.88 6.91 1.44
N ASP A 83 7.19 5.65 1.77
CA ASP A 83 7.74 4.72 0.78
C ASP A 83 6.71 4.36 -0.29
N ALA A 84 5.45 4.16 0.09
CA ALA A 84 4.37 3.91 -0.86
C ALA A 84 4.20 5.08 -1.84
N GLU A 85 4.21 6.32 -1.36
CA GLU A 85 4.18 7.53 -2.21
C GLU A 85 5.40 7.54 -3.16
N ARG A 86 6.60 7.33 -2.62
CA ARG A 86 7.85 7.34 -3.39
C ARG A 86 7.91 6.26 -4.46
N VAL A 87 7.45 5.04 -4.17
CA VAL A 87 7.53 3.90 -5.10
C VAL A 87 6.62 4.10 -6.31
N LEU A 88 5.47 4.75 -6.15
CA LEU A 88 4.58 5.06 -7.28
C LEU A 88 5.23 6.02 -8.29
N ASP A 89 6.04 6.95 -7.80
CA ASP A 89 6.74 7.94 -8.63
C ASP A 89 8.07 7.42 -9.19
N THR A 90 8.48 6.19 -8.87
CA THR A 90 9.72 5.59 -9.40
C THR A 90 9.49 4.83 -10.70
N GLU A 91 10.47 4.90 -11.59
CA GLU A 91 10.50 4.11 -12.82
C GLU A 91 10.40 2.60 -12.48
N PRO A 92 9.57 1.82 -13.19
CA PRO A 92 9.54 0.38 -13.02
C PRO A 92 10.93 -0.24 -13.24
N ILE A 93 11.28 -1.23 -12.42
CA ILE A 93 12.53 -1.95 -12.62
C ILE A 93 12.40 -2.83 -13.87
N HIS A 94 13.29 -2.65 -14.82
CA HIS A 94 13.32 -3.40 -16.07
C HIS A 94 14.17 -4.67 -15.98
N GLU A 95 13.87 -5.66 -16.83
CA GLU A 95 14.57 -6.95 -16.87
C GLU A 95 16.09 -6.81 -17.09
N ASP A 96 16.50 -5.87 -17.93
CA ASP A 96 17.91 -5.59 -18.20
C ASP A 96 18.66 -5.07 -16.97
N GLU A 97 17.99 -4.29 -16.11
CA GLU A 97 18.56 -3.81 -14.85
C GLU A 97 18.77 -4.97 -13.88
N ILE A 98 17.81 -5.89 -13.79
CA ILE A 98 17.92 -7.11 -12.99
C ILE A 98 19.08 -7.99 -13.47
N LEU A 99 19.19 -8.23 -14.79
CA LEU A 99 20.26 -9.04 -15.37
C LEU A 99 21.63 -8.38 -15.18
N SER A 100 21.70 -7.06 -15.32
CA SER A 100 22.92 -6.28 -15.10
C SER A 100 23.37 -6.35 -13.65
N PHE A 101 22.44 -6.19 -12.70
CA PHE A 101 22.73 -6.30 -11.27
C PHE A 101 23.15 -7.71 -10.87
N HIS A 102 22.47 -8.75 -11.37
CA HIS A 102 22.89 -10.14 -11.18
C HIS A 102 24.30 -10.40 -11.70
N THR A 103 24.61 -9.89 -12.90
CA THR A 103 25.93 -10.02 -13.52
C THR A 103 27.01 -9.31 -12.70
N LEU A 104 26.71 -8.12 -12.17
CA LEU A 104 27.59 -7.37 -11.28
C LEU A 104 27.92 -8.19 -10.03
N LEU A 105 26.90 -8.69 -9.32
CA LEU A 105 27.06 -9.51 -8.12
C LEU A 105 27.84 -10.80 -8.37
N SER A 106 27.72 -11.37 -9.57
CA SER A 106 28.39 -12.63 -9.94
C SER A 106 29.85 -12.44 -10.39
N ARG A 107 30.19 -11.27 -10.95
CA ARG A 107 31.53 -10.95 -11.47
C ARG A 107 32.45 -10.41 -10.39
N GLU A 108 31.95 -9.53 -9.52
CA GLU A 108 32.70 -9.18 -8.33
C GLU A 108 32.65 -10.39 -7.40
N SER A 109 33.81 -10.99 -7.10
CA SER A 109 33.93 -12.16 -6.23
C SER A 109 33.57 -11.88 -4.76
N LEU A 110 32.68 -10.93 -4.51
CA LEU A 110 32.23 -10.51 -3.19
C LEU A 110 31.31 -11.55 -2.54
N TYR A 111 30.67 -12.42 -3.32
CA TYR A 111 29.83 -13.50 -2.80
C TYR A 111 30.02 -14.81 -3.59
N LYS A 112 30.87 -15.70 -3.06
CA LYS A 112 30.99 -17.11 -3.54
C LYS A 112 29.86 -18.01 -3.03
N LYS A 113 28.92 -17.45 -2.27
CA LYS A 113 27.79 -18.17 -1.68
C LYS A 113 26.50 -17.67 -2.32
N PRO A 114 25.48 -18.54 -2.50
CA PRO A 114 24.22 -18.12 -3.06
C PRO A 114 23.53 -17.08 -2.16
N ILE A 115 22.79 -16.15 -2.78
CA ILE A 115 22.11 -14.98 -2.14
C ILE A 115 21.19 -15.39 -0.98
N GLU A 116 20.70 -16.62 -0.96
CA GLU A 116 19.94 -17.24 0.12
C GLU A 116 20.63 -17.13 1.50
N HIS A 117 21.96 -16.98 1.56
CA HIS A 117 22.66 -16.72 2.82
C HIS A 117 22.56 -15.26 3.34
N LEU A 118 22.10 -14.30 2.54
CA LEU A 118 21.83 -12.92 2.99
C LEU A 118 20.47 -12.78 3.67
N PHE A 119 19.49 -13.63 3.32
CA PHE A 119 18.10 -13.48 3.74
C PHE A 119 17.67 -14.47 4.85
N VAL A 120 18.56 -15.33 5.32
CA VAL A 120 18.32 -16.09 6.56
C VAL A 120 18.49 -15.13 7.74
N ILE A 121 17.37 -14.61 8.23
CA ILE A 121 17.28 -14.05 9.57
C ILE A 121 17.71 -15.17 10.52
N GLN A 122 18.84 -14.98 11.20
CA GLN A 122 19.26 -15.89 12.27
C GLN A 122 18.24 -15.75 13.40
N GLU A 123 17.49 -16.83 13.66
CA GLU A 123 16.72 -17.01 14.91
C GLU A 123 17.65 -17.14 16.12
#